data_AF-A0A0P1IEJ2-F1
#
_entry.id   AF-A0A0P1IEJ2-F1
#
_cell.length_a   1.000
_cell.length_b   1.000
_cell.length_c   1.000
_cell.angle_alpha   90.00
_cell.angle_beta   90.00
_cell.angle_gamma   90.00
#
_symmetry.space_group_name_H-M   'P 1'
#
loop_
_entity.id
_entity.type
_entity.pdbx_description
1 polymer ?
#
loop_
_entity_poly.entity_id
_entity_poly.type
_entity_poly.pdbx_seq_one_letter_code
_entity_poly.pdbx_strand_id
1 'polypeptide(L)'
;MADMSFSKPNSTSLDRGPDTGLLSRTDHRETAENYSGELFRHDIYRVSACRDGIQWLFQRQRPRFPAGGAAWDTLGYCASKSGLTRLVRAHIGCHIPELDALPEHFQRRCRDE
;
A
#
# COMPACT_ATOMS: atom_id res chain seq x y z
N MET A 1 26.56 2.40 64.41
CA MET A 1 26.32 3.30 63.27
C MET A 1 24.93 2.96 62.76
N ALA A 2 23.96 3.83 63.01
CA ALA A 2 22.58 3.68 62.53
C ALA A 2 22.48 4.44 61.20
N ASP A 3 22.12 3.73 60.12
CA ASP A 3 21.70 4.36 58.87
C ASP A 3 20.17 4.26 58.80
N MET A 4 19.52 5.43 58.90
CA MET A 4 18.10 5.60 58.61
C MET A 4 17.99 5.95 57.13
N SER A 5 17.30 5.12 56.34
CA SER A 5 16.83 5.52 55.01
C SER A 5 15.33 5.25 54.86
N PHE A 6 14.64 6.33 54.49
CA PHE A 6 13.20 6.56 54.43
C PHE A 6 12.63 6.26 53.03
N SER A 7 11.35 5.84 53.01
CA SER A 7 10.33 6.05 51.94
C SER A 7 10.55 5.33 50.60
N LYS A 8 9.58 4.77 49.88
CA LYS A 8 8.11 4.60 49.94
C LYS A 8 7.77 3.50 48.88
N PRO A 9 6.71 2.70 49.03
CA PRO A 9 6.29 1.77 47.99
C PRO A 9 5.48 2.52 46.92
N ASN A 10 5.96 2.56 45.67
CA ASN A 10 5.13 3.06 44.56
C ASN A 10 4.42 1.88 43.87
N SER A 11 3.19 1.62 44.32
CA SER A 11 2.21 0.91 43.51
C SER A 11 1.71 1.87 42.45
N THR A 12 1.93 1.57 41.17
CA THR A 12 1.12 2.17 40.09
C THR A 12 0.91 1.12 39.01
N SER A 13 -0.28 0.52 39.08
CA SER A 13 -1.09 -0.05 38.02
C SER A 13 -0.44 -0.29 36.67
N LEU A 14 -0.19 -1.57 36.38
CA LEU A 14 -0.27 -2.12 35.03
C LEU A 14 -1.75 -2.12 34.62
N ASP A 15 -2.24 -0.97 34.16
CA ASP A 15 -3.46 -0.93 33.36
C ASP A 15 -3.13 -1.53 31.99
N ARG A 16 -3.54 -2.80 31.82
CA ARG A 16 -3.37 -3.57 30.60
C ARG A 16 -4.50 -3.18 29.65
N GLY A 17 -4.36 -2.03 28.98
CA GLY A 17 -5.19 -1.68 27.84
C GLY A 17 -4.84 -2.55 26.61
N PRO A 18 -5.82 -3.01 25.81
CA PRO A 18 -5.54 -3.66 24.54
C PRO A 18 -5.26 -2.56 23.53
N ASP A 19 -4.00 -2.17 23.39
CA ASP A 19 -3.54 -1.31 22.29
C ASP A 19 -3.63 -2.10 20.97
N THR A 20 -4.86 -2.28 20.49
CA THR A 20 -5.15 -2.69 19.11
C THR A 20 -5.01 -1.45 18.22
N GLY A 21 -3.86 -0.79 18.34
CA GLY A 21 -3.44 0.32 17.49
C GLY A 21 -2.54 -0.22 16.41
N LEU A 22 -3.01 -1.19 15.62
CA LEU A 22 -2.33 -1.55 14.38
C LEU A 22 -2.60 -0.41 13.38
N LEU A 23 -1.90 0.70 13.61
CA LEU A 23 -1.76 1.79 12.67
C LEU A 23 -1.20 1.15 11.41
N SER A 24 -2.10 0.80 10.48
CA SER A 24 -1.76 0.44 9.12
C SER A 24 -1.13 1.69 8.51
N ARG A 25 0.16 1.89 8.82
CA ARG A 25 0.93 3.04 8.40
C ARG A 25 1.05 2.92 6.90
N THR A 26 0.19 3.63 6.19
CA THR A 26 0.19 3.70 4.73
C THR A 26 1.62 3.92 4.27
N ASP A 27 2.20 2.90 3.66
CA ASP A 27 3.56 2.99 3.18
C ASP A 27 3.51 3.68 1.81
N HIS A 28 4.25 4.78 1.66
CA HIS A 28 4.26 5.58 0.45
C HIS A 28 5.03 4.91 -0.71
N ARG A 29 5.65 3.75 -0.48
CA ARG A 29 6.31 2.98 -1.52
C ARG A 29 5.27 2.29 -2.37
N GLU A 30 5.35 2.53 -3.67
CA GLU A 30 4.46 1.93 -4.69
C GLU A 30 4.52 0.40 -4.72
N THR A 31 5.54 -0.21 -4.10
CA THR A 31 5.72 -1.65 -3.98
C THR A 31 5.24 -2.22 -2.65
N ALA A 32 4.77 -1.38 -1.73
CA ALA A 32 4.25 -1.81 -0.44
C ALA A 32 2.87 -2.45 -0.57
N GLU A 33 2.55 -3.35 0.37
CA GLU A 33 1.28 -4.06 0.42
C GLU A 33 0.08 -3.11 0.65
N ASN A 34 0.28 -2.09 1.49
CA ASN A 34 -0.74 -1.12 1.91
C ASN A 34 -0.54 0.26 1.25
N TYR A 35 -0.09 0.27 0.00
CA TYR A 35 0.10 1.48 -0.77
C TYR A 35 -1.25 2.17 -1.08
N SER A 36 -1.42 3.43 -0.69
CA SER A 36 -2.69 4.16 -0.85
C SER A 36 -3.09 4.46 -2.29
N GLY A 37 -2.15 4.38 -3.24
CA GLY A 37 -2.45 4.57 -4.65
C GLY A 37 -3.11 3.36 -5.31
N GLU A 38 -3.34 2.25 -4.60
CA GLU A 38 -4.04 1.09 -5.15
C GLU A 38 -5.46 1.46 -5.60
N LEU A 39 -5.78 1.20 -6.88
CA LEU A 39 -7.10 1.45 -7.45
C LEU A 39 -7.96 0.20 -7.34
N PHE A 40 -7.40 -0.95 -7.71
CA PHE A 40 -8.05 -2.25 -7.55
C PHE A 40 -7.02 -3.37 -7.60
N ARG A 41 -7.42 -4.53 -7.07
CA ARG A 41 -6.65 -5.77 -7.02
C ARG A 41 -7.42 -6.89 -7.69
N HIS A 42 -6.73 -7.72 -8.46
CA HIS A 42 -7.25 -8.90 -9.12
C HIS A 42 -6.29 -10.07 -8.88
N ASP A 43 -6.62 -10.94 -7.93
CA ASP A 43 -5.76 -12.02 -7.44
C ASP A 43 -4.37 -11.51 -7.03
N ILE A 44 -3.32 -12.00 -7.70
CA ILE A 44 -1.92 -11.63 -7.49
C ILE A 44 -1.52 -10.41 -8.31
N TYR A 45 -2.46 -9.73 -8.97
CA TYR A 45 -2.21 -8.54 -9.75
C TYR A 45 -2.90 -7.34 -9.12
N ARG A 46 -2.34 -6.16 -9.31
CA ARG A 46 -3.01 -4.92 -8.95
C ARG A 46 -2.71 -3.81 -9.94
N VAL A 47 -3.61 -2.84 -9.96
CA VAL A 47 -3.40 -1.57 -10.62
C VAL A 47 -3.38 -0.49 -9.55
N SER A 48 -2.33 0.33 -9.57
CA SER A 48 -2.18 1.47 -8.68
C SER A 48 -1.86 2.73 -9.47
N ALA A 49 -2.18 3.90 -8.93
CA ALA A 49 -1.68 5.17 -9.42
C ALA A 49 -0.23 5.35 -8.93
N CYS A 50 0.66 5.79 -9.81
CA CYS A 50 2.02 6.19 -9.43
C CYS A 50 1.98 7.33 -8.40
N ARG A 51 2.98 7.39 -7.52
CA ARG A 51 3.11 8.40 -6.46
C ARG A 51 3.09 9.82 -7.01
N ASP A 52 3.70 10.02 -8.17
CA ASP A 52 3.74 11.33 -8.84
C ASP A 52 2.43 11.68 -9.56
N GLY A 53 1.45 10.77 -9.59
CA GLY A 53 0.13 11.04 -10.14
C GLY A 53 0.14 11.29 -11.64
N ILE A 54 1.03 10.63 -12.39
CA ILE A 54 1.16 10.82 -13.86
C ILE A 54 0.79 9.59 -14.69
N GLN A 55 0.73 8.41 -14.07
CA GLN A 55 0.53 7.13 -14.77
C GLN A 55 -0.01 6.05 -13.82
N TRP A 56 -0.61 5.01 -14.40
CA TRP A 56 -0.92 3.77 -13.69
C TRP A 56 0.27 2.83 -13.68
N LEU A 57 0.39 2.05 -12.62
CA LEU A 57 1.33 0.96 -12.45
C LEU A 57 0.52 -0.34 -12.47
N PHE A 58 0.92 -1.26 -13.34
CA PHE A 58 0.43 -2.63 -13.29
C PHE A 58 1.47 -3.49 -12.58
N GLN A 59 1.06 -4.15 -11.51
CA GLN A 59 1.99 -4.83 -10.62
C GLN A 59 1.53 -6.25 -10.33
N ARG A 60 2.48 -7.12 -10.02
CA ARG A 60 2.26 -8.51 -9.62
C ARG A 60 2.86 -8.77 -8.24
N GLN A 61 2.13 -9.50 -7.41
CA GLN A 61 2.55 -9.88 -6.08
C GLN A 61 3.74 -10.84 -6.16
N ARG A 62 4.76 -10.59 -5.34
CA ARG A 62 5.92 -11.47 -5.18
C ARG A 62 5.53 -12.70 -4.36
N PRO A 63 5.89 -13.92 -4.81
CA PRO A 63 5.72 -15.10 -3.98
C PRO A 63 6.61 -15.01 -2.74
N ARG A 64 6.06 -15.27 -1.55
CA ARG A 64 6.78 -15.36 -0.26
C ARG A 64 7.50 -14.06 0.17
N PHE A 65 6.84 -12.91 0.09
CA PHE A 65 7.41 -11.69 0.68
C PHE A 65 7.32 -11.73 2.22
N PRO A 66 8.39 -11.36 2.95
CA PRO A 66 8.32 -11.22 4.41
C PRO A 66 7.45 -10.02 4.79
N ALA A 67 6.79 -10.08 5.96
CA ALA A 67 6.03 -8.96 6.51
C ALA A 67 6.93 -7.71 6.57
N GLY A 68 6.57 -6.65 5.82
CA GLY A 68 7.32 -5.39 5.73
C GLY A 68 8.25 -5.23 4.51
N GLY A 69 8.31 -6.21 3.60
CA GLY A 69 9.04 -6.11 2.33
C GLY A 69 8.24 -5.51 1.17
N ALA A 70 8.92 -5.19 0.06
CA ALA A 70 8.27 -4.86 -1.21
C ALA A 70 7.47 -6.08 -1.70
N ALA A 71 6.16 -6.03 -1.52
CA ALA A 71 5.24 -7.12 -1.82
C ALA A 71 4.91 -7.23 -3.32
N TRP A 72 5.20 -6.19 -4.09
CA TRP A 72 4.78 -6.07 -5.49
C TRP A 72 5.94 -5.73 -6.43
N ASP A 73 5.97 -6.42 -7.57
CA ASP A 73 6.79 -6.11 -8.74
C ASP A 73 6.00 -5.32 -9.76
N THR A 74 6.55 -4.20 -10.23
CA THR A 74 5.96 -3.44 -11.33
C THR A 74 6.26 -4.15 -12.66
N LEU A 75 5.21 -4.62 -13.34
CA LEU A 75 5.29 -5.24 -14.65
C LEU A 75 5.32 -4.20 -15.77
N GLY A 76 4.70 -3.05 -15.54
CA GLY A 76 4.74 -1.93 -16.47
C GLY A 76 3.97 -0.72 -15.99
N TYR A 77 4.09 0.36 -16.74
CA TYR A 77 3.42 1.63 -16.48
C TYR A 77 2.72 2.13 -17.73
N CYS A 78 1.55 2.74 -17.56
CA CYS A 78 0.71 3.21 -18.66
C CYS A 78 0.00 4.50 -18.28
N ALA A 79 -0.02 5.48 -19.18
CA ALA A 79 -0.79 6.71 -19.03
C ALA A 79 -2.14 6.69 -19.80
N SER A 80 -2.43 5.61 -20.54
CA SER A 80 -3.68 5.41 -21.27
C SER A 80 -4.36 4.09 -20.91
N LYS A 81 -5.69 4.10 -20.87
CA LYS A 81 -6.52 2.93 -20.56
C LYS A 81 -6.31 1.82 -21.57
N SER A 82 -6.19 2.16 -22.85
CA SER A 82 -5.90 1.21 -23.93
C SER A 82 -4.55 0.52 -23.74
N GLY A 83 -3.51 1.26 -23.35
CA GLY A 83 -2.19 0.72 -23.03
C GLY A 83 -2.23 -0.21 -21.83
N LEU A 84 -2.89 0.23 -20.75
CA LEU A 84 -3.06 -0.57 -19.54
C LEU A 84 -3.85 -1.85 -19.82
N THR A 85 -4.96 -1.76 -20.56
CA THR A 85 -5.79 -2.91 -20.94
C THR A 85 -5.01 -3.92 -21.77
N ARG A 86 -4.20 -3.44 -22.72
CA ARG A 86 -3.33 -4.32 -23.52
C ARG A 86 -2.28 -5.01 -22.64
N LEU A 87 -1.67 -4.28 -21.70
CA LEU A 87 -0.69 -4.83 -20.76
C LEU A 87 -1.32 -5.89 -19.84
N VAL A 88 -2.48 -5.58 -19.26
CA VAL A 88 -3.24 -6.50 -18.41
C VAL A 88 -3.60 -7.78 -19.17
N ARG A 89 -4.15 -7.65 -20.40
CA ARG A 89 -4.48 -8.80 -21.25
C ARG A 89 -3.24 -9.64 -21.59
N ALA A 90 -2.07 -9.02 -21.79
CA ALA A 90 -0.84 -9.74 -22.07
C ALA A 90 -0.35 -10.61 -20.89
N HIS A 91 -0.68 -10.22 -19.65
CA HIS A 91 -0.24 -10.94 -18.46
C HIS A 91 -1.29 -11.87 -17.83
N ILE A 92 -2.57 -11.47 -17.86
CA ILE A 92 -3.66 -12.22 -17.23
C ILE A 92 -4.41 -13.06 -18.27
N GLY A 93 -4.40 -12.65 -19.54
CA GLY A 93 -5.10 -13.36 -20.62
C GLY A 93 -6.61 -13.12 -20.66
N CYS A 94 -7.17 -12.38 -19.69
CA CYS A 94 -8.58 -12.03 -19.64
C CYS A 94 -8.80 -10.52 -19.53
N HIS A 95 -10.06 -10.12 -19.64
CA HIS A 95 -10.50 -8.75 -19.48
C HIS A 95 -10.97 -8.52 -18.04
N ILE A 96 -10.50 -7.42 -17.42
CA ILE A 96 -10.90 -7.00 -16.07
C ILE A 96 -11.93 -5.87 -16.20
N PRO A 97 -13.16 -6.02 -15.67
CA PRO A 97 -14.20 -4.98 -15.76
C PRO A 97 -13.86 -3.69 -15.00
N GLU A 98 -13.04 -3.76 -13.95
CA GLU A 98 -12.57 -2.59 -13.19
C GLU A 98 -11.74 -1.62 -14.05
N LEU A 99 -11.12 -2.12 -15.14
CA LEU A 99 -10.46 -1.24 -16.12
C LEU A 99 -11.46 -0.36 -16.87
N ASP A 100 -12.71 -0.79 -17.03
CA ASP A 100 -13.70 -0.01 -17.76
C ASP A 100 -14.07 1.28 -17.04
N ALA A 101 -14.02 1.26 -15.70
CA ALA A 101 -14.28 2.40 -14.86
C ALA A 101 -13.16 3.46 -14.89
N LEU A 102 -11.98 3.12 -15.44
CA LEU A 102 -10.89 4.08 -15.58
C LEU A 102 -11.16 5.07 -16.74
N PRO A 103 -10.70 6.32 -16.61
CA PRO A 103 -10.74 7.27 -17.72
C PRO A 103 -9.83 6.81 -18.87
N GLU A 104 -10.09 7.28 -20.09
CA GLU A 104 -9.28 6.98 -21.30
C GLU A 104 -7.79 7.29 -21.10
N HIS A 105 -7.49 8.37 -20.37
CA HIS A 105 -6.14 8.82 -20.03
C HIS A 105 -6.01 9.05 -18.53
N PHE A 106 -4.81 8.83 -18.01
CA PHE A 106 -4.52 9.11 -16.62
C PHE A 106 -4.76 10.60 -16.35
N GLN A 107 -5.70 10.89 -15.45
CA GLN A 107 -5.97 12.25 -15.03
C GLN A 107 -4.89 12.65 -14.04
N ARG A 108 -3.92 13.41 -14.54
CA ARG A 108 -2.90 14.03 -13.67
C ARG A 108 -3.65 14.83 -12.63
N ARG A 109 -3.38 14.56 -11.35
CA ARG A 109 -3.82 15.45 -10.29
C ARG A 109 -3.11 16.77 -10.58
N CYS A 110 -3.85 17.78 -11.03
CA CYS A 110 -3.35 19.14 -10.98
C CYS A 110 -3.00 19.36 -9.51
N ARG A 111 -1.70 19.51 -9.21
CA ARG A 111 -1.30 19.91 -7.88
C ARG A 111 -1.63 21.40 -7.84
N ASP A 112 -2.85 21.72 -7.44
CA ASP A 112 -3.18 23.09 -7.05
C ASP A 112 -2.23 23.42 -5.90
N GLU A 113 -1.19 24.20 -6.21
CA GLU A 113 -0.21 24.77 -5.27
C GLU A 113 -0.81 25.95 -4.52
#